data_AF-A0A350V2D7-F1
#
_entry.id   AF-A0A350V2D7-F1
#
_cell.length_a   1.000
_cell.length_b   1.000
_cell.length_c   1.000
_cell.angle_alpha   90.00
_cell.angle_beta   90.00
_cell.angle_gamma   90.00
#
_symmetry.space_group_name_H-M   'P 1'
#
loop_
_entity.id
_entity.type
_entity.pdbx_description
1 polymer ?
#
loop_
_entity_poly.entity_id
_entity_poly.type
_entity_poly.pdbx_seq_one_letter_code
_entity_poly.pdbx_strand_id
1 'polypeptide(L)'
;MAADKQIIINTVNWLIKENSAAIFAIGEHYVQAASSMPGEIYCEAVSHHYHSGVDIGLESAFIKMGFHLEEAGNYSRRYLSAEAERIADDIVYIFEEIYGSDPAAEFEVTEL
;
A
#
# COMPACT_ATOMS: atom_id res chain seq x y z
N MET A 1 -5.04 -13.45 6.86
CA MET A 1 -4.77 -13.28 5.42
C MET A 1 -5.98 -13.23 4.52
N ALA A 2 -6.87 -14.23 4.47
CA ALA A 2 -8.05 -14.16 3.57
C ALA A 2 -9.02 -12.99 3.88
N ALA A 3 -9.20 -12.68 5.17
CA ALA A 3 -10.00 -11.52 5.60
C ALA A 3 -9.33 -10.19 5.22
N ASP A 4 -8.01 -10.08 5.44
CA ASP A 4 -7.21 -8.89 5.11
C ASP A 4 -7.21 -8.61 3.61
N LYS A 5 -7.14 -9.65 2.78
CA LYS A 5 -7.27 -9.52 1.31
C LYS A 5 -8.59 -8.86 0.91
N GLN A 6 -9.71 -9.21 1.54
CA GLN A 6 -10.99 -8.58 1.22
C GLN A 6 -11.03 -7.11 1.65
N ILE A 7 -10.40 -6.77 2.77
CA ILE A 7 -10.24 -5.37 3.21
C ILE A 7 -9.43 -4.60 2.16
N ILE A 8 -8.29 -5.15 1.71
CA ILE A 8 -7.45 -4.53 0.67
C ILE A 8 -8.24 -4.31 -0.62
N ILE A 9 -9.01 -5.30 -1.09
CA ILE A 9 -9.86 -5.17 -2.29
C ILE A 9 -10.85 -4.02 -2.13
N ASN A 10 -11.52 -3.93 -0.98
CA ASN A 10 -12.50 -2.88 -0.72
C ASN A 10 -11.85 -1.49 -0.70
N THR A 11 -10.70 -1.36 -0.03
CA THR A 11 -9.92 -0.12 0.01
C THR A 11 -9.44 0.27 -1.38
N VAL A 12 -8.87 -0.64 -2.16
CA VAL A 12 -8.41 -0.33 -3.53
C VAL A 12 -9.56 0.14 -4.43
N ASN A 13 -10.74 -0.48 -4.32
CA ASN A 13 -11.93 0.01 -5.04
C ASN A 13 -12.32 1.43 -4.61
N TRP A 14 -12.22 1.74 -3.32
CA TRP A 14 -12.44 3.09 -2.80
C TRP A 14 -11.40 4.08 -3.34
N LEU A 15 -10.11 3.73 -3.33
CA LEU A 15 -9.03 4.55 -3.91
C LEU A 15 -9.30 4.94 -5.36
N ILE A 16 -9.69 3.95 -6.18
CA ILE A 16 -10.02 4.15 -7.60
C ILE A 16 -11.18 5.13 -7.76
N LYS A 17 -12.20 5.00 -6.92
CA LYS A 17 -13.44 5.78 -7.00
C LYS A 17 -13.27 7.21 -6.52
N GLU A 18 -12.62 7.40 -5.37
CA GLU A 18 -12.51 8.71 -4.71
C GLU A 18 -11.23 9.47 -5.09
N ASN A 19 -10.33 8.84 -5.86
CA ASN A 19 -9.02 9.41 -6.21
C ASN A 19 -8.19 9.78 -4.96
N SER A 20 -8.14 8.83 -4.03
CA SER A 20 -7.55 8.98 -2.70
C SER A 20 -6.30 8.12 -2.53
N ALA A 21 -5.79 8.06 -1.29
CA ALA A 21 -4.68 7.18 -0.92
C ALA A 21 -4.95 6.42 0.37
N ALA A 22 -4.19 5.34 0.58
CA ALA A 22 -4.23 4.56 1.81
C ALA A 22 -2.87 3.95 2.13
N ILE A 23 -2.67 3.67 3.42
CA ILE A 23 -1.54 2.91 3.95
C ILE A 23 -2.11 1.63 4.55
N PHE A 24 -1.56 0.50 4.14
CA PHE A 24 -1.78 -0.82 4.74
C PHE A 24 -0.61 -1.14 5.66
N ALA A 25 -0.88 -1.71 6.84
CA ALA A 25 0.16 -2.03 7.81
C ALA A 25 -0.04 -3.39 8.47
N ILE A 26 1.08 -4.08 8.74
CA ILE A 26 1.17 -5.26 9.61
C ILE A 26 2.44 -5.10 10.46
N GLY A 27 2.29 -4.89 11.77
CA GLY A 27 3.42 -4.60 12.65
C GLY A 27 4.16 -3.31 12.25
N GLU A 28 5.45 -3.42 11.93
CA GLU A 28 6.30 -2.29 11.48
C GLU A 28 6.49 -2.25 9.95
N HIS A 29 5.68 -3.01 9.21
CA HIS A 29 5.72 -3.07 7.75
C HIS A 29 4.56 -2.28 7.15
N TYR A 30 4.85 -1.52 6.10
CA TYR A 30 3.88 -0.60 5.48
C TYR A 30 3.87 -0.73 3.98
N VAL A 31 2.67 -0.70 3.39
CA VAL A 31 2.48 -0.59 1.94
C VAL A 31 1.56 0.59 1.67
N GLN A 32 1.98 1.53 0.85
CA GLN A 32 1.15 2.66 0.44
C GLN A 32 0.54 2.41 -0.94
N ALA A 33 -0.71 2.82 -1.13
CA ALA A 33 -1.35 2.85 -2.43
C ALA A 33 -2.09 4.16 -2.66
N ALA A 34 -1.98 4.73 -3.85
CA ALA A 34 -2.66 5.96 -4.23
C ALA A 34 -3.22 5.89 -5.63
N SER A 35 -4.44 6.37 -5.78
CA SER A 35 -5.00 6.69 -7.09
C SER A 35 -4.47 8.05 -7.53
N SER A 36 -4.04 8.13 -8.79
CA SER A 36 -3.49 9.38 -9.32
C SER A 36 -4.23 9.95 -10.51
N MET A 37 -4.97 9.09 -11.19
CA MET A 37 -5.93 9.44 -12.21
C MET A 37 -6.92 8.28 -12.33
N PRO A 38 -8.12 8.51 -12.88
CA PRO A 38 -9.14 7.47 -12.96
C PRO A 38 -8.61 6.18 -13.61
N GLY A 39 -8.70 5.07 -12.87
CA GLY A 39 -8.25 3.75 -13.32
C GLY A 39 -6.76 3.45 -13.12
N GLU A 40 -6.01 4.35 -12.48
CA GLU A 40 -4.57 4.19 -12.25
C GLU A 40 -4.22 4.22 -10.75
N ILE A 41 -3.60 3.14 -10.28
CA ILE A 41 -3.10 3.00 -8.92
C ILE A 41 -1.57 2.90 -8.93
N TYR A 42 -0.92 3.64 -8.04
CA TYR A 42 0.46 3.39 -7.62
C TYR A 42 0.45 2.63 -6.31
N CYS A 43 1.30 1.62 -6.18
CA CYS A 43 1.49 0.84 -4.96
C CYS A 43 2.98 0.71 -4.68
N GLU A 44 3.39 0.90 -3.43
CA GLU A 44 4.79 0.86 -3.02
C GLU A 44 4.95 0.25 -1.62
N ALA A 45 5.94 -0.65 -1.49
CA ALA A 45 6.43 -1.15 -0.22
C ALA A 45 7.30 -0.08 0.45
N VAL A 46 6.99 0.31 1.69
CA VAL A 46 7.64 1.42 2.38
C VAL A 46 8.63 0.94 3.45
N SER A 47 9.66 1.74 3.74
CA SER A 47 10.62 1.47 4.81
C SER A 47 9.95 1.37 6.17
N HIS A 48 10.47 0.53 7.07
CA HIS A 48 10.01 0.47 8.47
C HIS A 48 10.24 1.79 9.22
N HIS A 49 11.11 2.67 8.70
CA HIS A 49 11.27 4.06 9.17
C HIS A 49 10.13 5.00 8.75
N TYR A 50 9.16 4.53 7.96
CA TYR A 50 8.04 5.32 7.46
C TYR A 50 7.29 6.06 8.57
N HIS A 51 7.18 5.44 9.76
CA HIS A 51 6.50 6.02 10.91
C HIS A 51 7.07 7.39 11.36
N SER A 52 8.34 7.69 11.03
CA SER A 52 8.98 8.98 11.32
C SER A 52 8.67 10.09 10.29
N GLY A 53 8.12 9.72 9.13
CA GLY A 53 7.78 10.64 8.03
C GLY A 53 6.29 10.91 7.82
N VAL A 54 5.40 10.23 8.58
CA VAL A 54 3.93 10.33 8.43
C VAL A 54 3.37 11.72 8.73
N ASP A 55 4.09 12.58 9.47
CA ASP A 55 3.71 13.98 9.70
C ASP A 55 3.88 14.89 8.45
N ILE A 56 4.44 14.37 7.36
CA ILE A 56 4.58 15.11 6.11
C ILE A 56 3.32 14.85 5.29
N GLY A 57 2.31 15.71 5.45
CA GLY A 57 1.00 15.68 4.76
C GLY A 57 1.06 15.07 3.36
N LEU A 58 0.69 13.80 3.27
CA LEU A 58 0.73 13.01 2.05
C LEU A 58 -0.51 13.35 1.22
N GLU A 59 -0.46 14.45 0.47
CA GLU A 59 -1.40 14.63 -0.63
C GLU A 59 -1.24 13.44 -1.59
N SER A 60 -2.33 12.99 -2.24
CA SER A 60 -2.30 11.86 -3.19
C SER A 60 -1.25 12.02 -4.31
N ALA A 61 -0.83 13.25 -4.60
CA ALA A 61 0.28 13.57 -5.50
C ALA A 61 1.68 13.32 -4.88
N PHE A 62 1.86 13.48 -3.57
CA PHE A 62 3.12 13.28 -2.84
C PHE A 62 3.45 11.81 -2.57
N ILE A 63 2.46 10.92 -2.56
CA ILE A 63 2.65 9.46 -2.43
C ILE A 63 3.40 8.86 -3.64
N LYS A 64 3.62 9.67 -4.69
CA LYS A 64 4.51 9.32 -5.82
C LYS A 64 6.00 9.54 -5.56
N MET A 65 6.37 10.18 -4.45
CA MET A 65 7.77 10.43 -4.10
C MET A 65 8.25 9.39 -3.09
N GLY A 66 8.80 8.31 -3.64
CA GLY A 66 9.20 7.12 -2.90
C GLY A 66 10.20 7.39 -1.79
N PHE A 67 9.88 6.87 -0.62
CA PHE A 67 10.87 6.61 0.42
C PHE A 67 11.58 5.30 0.04
N HIS A 68 12.77 5.43 -0.56
CA HIS A 68 13.61 4.30 -0.93
C HIS A 68 13.87 3.40 0.30
N LEU A 69 13.64 2.09 0.14
CA LEU A 69 14.04 1.08 1.12
C LEU A 69 15.57 0.98 1.13
N GLU A 70 16.19 1.07 2.32
CA GLU A 70 17.64 1.00 2.44
C GLU A 70 18.20 -0.39 2.12
N GLU A 71 17.45 -1.48 2.28
CA GLU A 71 17.92 -2.83 1.93
C GLU A 71 16.74 -3.71 1.47
N ALA A 72 16.97 -4.55 0.44
CA ALA A 72 16.07 -5.57 -0.11
C ALA A 72 15.10 -5.22 -1.28
N GLY A 73 15.37 -4.15 -2.04
CA GLY A 73 14.80 -3.98 -3.37
C GLY A 73 13.44 -3.29 -3.39
N ASN A 74 13.37 -2.22 -4.17
CA ASN A 74 12.18 -1.38 -4.27
C ASN A 74 11.03 -2.16 -4.94
N TYR A 75 9.97 -2.47 -4.20
CA TYR A 75 8.69 -2.81 -4.82
C TYR A 75 7.90 -1.52 -5.02
N SER A 76 7.92 -1.02 -6.25
CA SER A 76 7.05 0.07 -6.69
C SER A 76 6.39 -0.35 -8.01
N ARG A 77 5.06 -0.30 -8.04
CA ARG A 77 4.28 -0.71 -9.21
C ARG A 77 3.20 0.31 -9.53
N ARG A 78 3.08 0.61 -10.82
CA ARG A 78 1.99 1.37 -11.42
C ARG A 78 1.05 0.41 -12.14
N TYR A 79 -0.24 0.44 -11.79
CA TYR A 79 -1.29 -0.33 -12.43
C TYR A 79 -2.11 0.58 -13.34
N LEU A 80 -2.06 0.32 -14.66
CA LEU A 80 -2.78 1.09 -15.68
C LEU A 80 -4.22 0.59 -15.91
N SER A 81 -4.54 -0.58 -15.36
CA SER A 81 -5.88 -1.15 -15.28
C SER A 81 -6.06 -1.60 -13.84
N ALA A 82 -6.63 -0.73 -13.01
CA ALA A 82 -6.76 -0.97 -11.57
C ALA A 82 -7.74 -2.13 -11.26
N GLU A 83 -7.24 -3.35 -11.40
CA GLU A 83 -7.91 -4.59 -10.99
C GLU A 83 -7.66 -4.79 -9.50
N ALA A 84 -8.65 -4.46 -8.67
CA ALA A 84 -8.50 -4.47 -7.22
C ALA A 84 -8.02 -5.82 -6.67
N GLU A 85 -8.46 -6.95 -7.26
CA GLU A 85 -8.02 -8.28 -6.86
C GLU A 85 -6.53 -8.50 -7.09
N ARG A 86 -6.01 -8.11 -8.26
CA ARG A 86 -4.59 -8.24 -8.60
C ARG A 86 -3.72 -7.35 -7.71
N ILE A 87 -4.17 -6.13 -7.45
CA ILE A 87 -3.46 -5.21 -6.55
C ILE A 87 -3.45 -5.80 -5.13
N ALA A 88 -4.56 -6.36 -4.67
CA ALA A 88 -4.63 -7.02 -3.38
C ALA A 88 -3.72 -8.25 -3.29
N ASP A 89 -3.64 -9.07 -4.34
CA ASP A 89 -2.68 -10.19 -4.42
C ASP A 89 -1.23 -9.73 -4.29
N ASP A 90 -0.88 -8.64 -4.98
CA ASP A 90 0.46 -8.06 -4.89
C ASP A 90 0.75 -7.50 -3.48
N ILE A 91 -0.21 -6.83 -2.83
CA ILE A 91 -0.05 -6.31 -1.46
C ILE A 91 0.14 -7.47 -0.46
N VAL A 92 -0.66 -8.52 -0.58
CA VAL A 92 -0.51 -9.74 0.24
C VAL A 92 0.87 -10.36 0.02
N TYR A 93 1.31 -10.49 -1.23
CA TYR A 93 2.64 -10.99 -1.56
C TYR A 93 3.76 -10.16 -0.93
N ILE A 94 3.64 -8.83 -0.93
CA ILE A 94 4.62 -7.95 -0.27
C ILE A 94 4.69 -8.27 1.23
N PHE A 95 3.55 -8.35 1.92
CA PHE A 95 3.56 -8.63 3.36
C PHE A 95 4.07 -10.04 3.69
N GLU A 96 3.65 -11.05 2.94
CA GLU A 96 3.97 -12.45 3.22
C GLU A 96 5.40 -12.82 2.78
N GLU A 97 5.79 -12.46 1.57
CA GLU A 97 7.01 -12.99 0.93
C GLU A 97 8.18 -11.99 0.96
N ILE A 98 7.90 -10.68 0.89
CA ILE A 98 8.97 -9.66 0.93
C ILE A 98 9.28 -9.27 2.37
N TYR A 99 8.26 -8.92 3.14
CA TYR A 99 8.44 -8.52 4.54
C TYR A 99 8.52 -9.71 5.50
N GLY A 100 7.92 -10.86 5.16
CA GLY A 100 7.83 -11.97 6.10
C GLY A 100 7.02 -11.61 7.35
N SER A 101 5.96 -10.81 7.16
CA SER A 101 5.15 -10.25 8.24
C SER A 101 4.46 -11.35 9.06
N ASP A 102 4.35 -11.16 10.36
CA ASP A 102 3.65 -12.10 11.23
C ASP A 102 2.14 -12.14 10.88
N PRO A 103 1.60 -13.27 10.40
CA PRO A 103 0.19 -13.38 10.04
C PRO A 103 -0.77 -13.30 11.25
N ALA A 104 -0.24 -13.32 12.49
CA ALA A 104 -1.00 -13.09 13.71
C ALA A 104 -0.98 -11.64 14.18
N ALA A 105 -0.16 -10.77 13.58
CA ALA A 105 -0.15 -9.35 13.88
C ALA A 105 -1.42 -8.66 13.32
N GLU A 106 -1.80 -7.55 13.93
CA GLU A 106 -2.97 -6.79 13.53
C GLU A 106 -2.75 -6.15 12.14
N PHE A 107 -3.76 -6.28 11.28
CA PHE A 107 -3.80 -5.62 9.98
C PHE A 107 -4.54 -4.29 10.11
N GLU A 108 -3.88 -3.20 9.75
CA GLU A 108 -4.42 -1.85 9.85
C GLU A 108 -4.49 -1.18 8.47
N VAL A 109 -5.49 -0.30 8.31
CA VAL A 109 -5.63 0.54 7.11
C VAL A 109 -5.85 1.98 7.54
N THR A 110 -5.03 2.88 7.02
CA THR A 110 -5.20 4.33 7.18
C THR A 110 -5.59 4.93 5.83
N GLU A 111 -6.79 5.47 5.74
CA GLU A 111 -7.29 6.22 4.57
C GLU A 111 -6.83 7.69 4.66
N LEU A 112 -6.37 8.27 3.54
CA LEU A 112 -5.81 9.62 3.42
C LEU A 112 -6.59 10.49 2.42
#